data_AF-A0AAN6VIK7-F1
#
_entry.id   AF-A0AAN6VIK7-F1
#
_cell.length_a   1.000
_cell.length_b   1.000
_cell.length_c   1.000
_cell.angle_alpha   90.00
_cell.angle_beta   90.00
_cell.angle_gamma   90.00
#
_symmetry.space_group_name_H-M   'P 1'
#
loop_
_entity.id
_entity.type
_entity.pdbx_description
1 polymer ?
#
loop_
_entity_poly.entity_id
_entity_poly.type
_entity_poly.pdbx_seq_one_letter_code
_entity_poly.pdbx_strand_id
1 'polypeptide(L)'
;MDPNRQEVDGTLPLIATLDLPHPSGALLSSFVTDALHPLVAARYVSDRLSAGEARSLVSDWIYIVESVTANGRPPSPPDADTQKAIMRRDGNKCCITGKAGSIWDPLLVMPILPIPSGWIADKSRVFGMLGAFFSPPYRDWWLSYASDPEKLHHYRSHWLVQKSAARAFAQGFVQLDRRQPSMIEYKVKSVLIGPGEPVKVQGAYALLGDHSRSDIASVDARFIGTQARLATSIQYVELARNIAPRIFLRHPSGPPATGANNPPTRRSTSQAPLPLIIRHLGSLISFPIRAFVLSWRILPKRVRMATYDGLAKLGELIYGNDGIRHVQRLPFGLYLKSRGNADMLRNEFNALRRVHQETSIPAPEPLDVIAQDENSYLLMTRVPGMPLWRCQELFSDTDCDEMVTQLKDYVAQLRDMPKTVNPEMAICNTLGEACRDHRIRSSDPIGPFVDEAAFSQCVRFSDEPSRRGHKIVFTHADLNPRNILVDKVALPNGSSGWRVTGIVDWETAGYYPEYWDYTKALFEGFRWRPRYLKMVHKVFAEFGDYSRELDVETRAWESGDAV
;
A
#
# COMPACT_ATOMS: atom_id res chain seq x y z
N MET A 1 -25.07 17.70 9.17
CA MET A 1 -24.04 16.65 9.28
C MET A 1 -24.25 15.92 10.60
N ASP A 2 -24.01 14.61 10.67
CA ASP A 2 -24.16 13.82 11.90
C ASP A 2 -23.01 14.18 12.88
N PRO A 3 -23.30 14.76 14.06
CA PRO A 3 -22.27 15.15 15.02
C PRO A 3 -21.42 13.97 15.51
N ASN A 4 -21.96 12.75 15.47
CA ASN A 4 -21.22 11.53 15.83
C ASN A 4 -20.16 11.16 14.78
N ARG A 5 -20.41 11.51 13.52
CA ARG A 5 -19.46 11.28 12.43
C ARG A 5 -18.32 12.31 12.48
N GLN A 6 -18.63 13.54 12.86
CA GLN A 6 -17.67 14.64 12.99
C GLN A 6 -16.58 14.36 14.03
N GLU A 7 -16.91 13.69 15.14
CA GLU A 7 -15.94 13.39 16.20
C GLU A 7 -14.95 12.28 15.79
N VAL A 8 -15.43 11.21 15.15
CA VAL A 8 -14.57 10.17 14.56
C VAL A 8 -13.68 10.75 13.45
N ASP A 9 -14.28 11.58 12.60
CA ASP A 9 -13.59 12.27 11.51
C ASP A 9 -12.59 13.33 12.03
N GLY A 10 -12.73 13.79 13.29
CA GLY A 10 -11.78 14.67 13.97
C GLY A 10 -10.60 13.94 14.61
N THR A 11 -10.82 12.73 15.18
CA THR A 11 -9.75 11.96 15.84
C THR A 11 -8.77 11.34 14.85
N LEU A 12 -9.21 10.84 13.69
CA LEU A 12 -8.31 10.18 12.73
C LEU A 12 -7.21 11.12 12.18
N PRO A 13 -7.49 12.38 11.79
CA PRO A 13 -6.46 13.36 11.46
C PRO A 13 -5.49 13.63 12.61
N LEU A 14 -5.98 13.73 13.85
CA LEU A 14 -5.14 13.93 15.04
C LEU A 14 -4.14 12.76 15.22
N ILE A 15 -4.59 11.51 15.01
CA ILE A 15 -3.69 10.35 15.04
C ILE A 15 -2.63 10.46 13.93
N ALA A 16 -3.03 10.91 12.73
CA ALA A 16 -2.13 11.01 11.57
C ALA A 16 -1.04 12.10 11.71
N THR A 17 -1.23 13.09 12.60
CA THR A 17 -0.24 14.13 12.89
C THR A 17 0.72 13.75 14.01
N LEU A 18 0.47 12.68 14.77
CA LEU A 18 1.36 12.22 15.83
C LEU A 18 2.73 11.78 15.27
N ASP A 19 3.78 12.14 15.99
CA ASP A 19 5.14 11.66 15.75
C ASP A 19 5.35 10.29 16.41
N LEU A 20 4.72 9.28 15.81
CA LEU A 20 4.86 7.88 16.23
C LEU A 20 5.51 7.05 15.11
N PRO A 21 6.40 6.11 15.45
CA PRO A 21 7.00 5.22 14.47
C PRO A 21 5.94 4.39 13.76
N HIS A 22 6.02 4.28 12.45
CA HIS A 22 5.08 3.48 11.67
C HIS A 22 5.23 1.97 11.98
N PRO A 23 4.13 1.20 12.16
CA PRO A 23 2.73 1.52 11.88
C PRO A 23 1.89 1.94 13.10
N SER A 24 2.48 2.52 14.15
CA SER A 24 1.76 2.87 15.40
C SER A 24 0.52 3.74 15.18
N GLY A 25 0.61 4.75 14.32
CA GLY A 25 -0.53 5.61 13.99
C GLY A 25 -1.65 4.82 13.30
N ALA A 26 -1.31 3.99 12.30
CA ALA A 26 -2.28 3.14 11.61
C ALA A 26 -2.93 2.10 12.55
N LEU A 27 -2.15 1.59 13.52
CA LEU A 27 -2.63 0.71 14.56
C LEU A 27 -3.66 1.41 15.47
N LEU A 28 -3.41 2.66 15.89
CA LEU A 28 -4.38 3.47 16.64
C LEU A 28 -5.61 3.83 15.80
N SER A 29 -5.44 4.13 14.51
CA SER A 29 -6.57 4.35 13.61
C SER A 29 -7.46 3.10 13.54
N SER A 30 -6.87 1.90 13.45
CA SER A 30 -7.64 0.64 13.46
C SER A 30 -8.40 0.41 14.77
N PHE A 31 -7.86 0.86 15.92
CA PHE A 31 -8.60 0.84 17.18
C PHE A 31 -9.90 1.65 17.11
N VAL A 32 -9.87 2.81 16.46
CA VAL A 32 -11.06 3.67 16.32
C VAL A 32 -12.02 3.10 15.28
N THR A 33 -11.54 2.75 14.08
CA THR A 33 -12.39 2.34 12.96
C THR A 33 -13.05 0.99 13.18
N ASP A 34 -12.34 0.07 13.84
CA ASP A 34 -12.76 -1.33 13.94
C ASP A 34 -13.45 -1.63 15.28
N ALA A 35 -13.60 -0.63 16.17
CA ALA A 35 -14.34 -0.77 17.42
C ALA A 35 -15.82 -1.10 17.21
N LEU A 36 -16.46 -1.71 18.20
CA LEU A 36 -17.91 -1.92 18.19
C LEU A 36 -18.68 -0.59 18.10
N HIS A 37 -18.18 0.45 18.77
CA HIS A 37 -18.72 1.80 18.74
C HIS A 37 -17.59 2.81 18.45
N PRO A 38 -17.33 3.13 17.17
CA PRO A 38 -16.22 4.01 16.76
C PRO A 38 -16.19 5.35 17.50
N LEU A 39 -17.34 5.94 17.81
CA LEU A 39 -17.44 7.18 18.58
C LEU A 39 -16.85 7.06 20.00
N VAL A 40 -17.14 5.97 20.71
CA VAL A 40 -16.65 5.74 22.07
C VAL A 40 -15.14 5.48 22.03
N ALA A 41 -14.67 4.73 21.04
CA ALA A 41 -13.25 4.51 20.82
C ALA A 41 -12.52 5.81 20.46
N ALA A 42 -13.10 6.65 19.60
CA ALA A 42 -12.54 7.96 19.23
C ALA A 42 -12.37 8.86 20.46
N ARG A 43 -13.41 8.98 21.31
CA ARG A 43 -13.34 9.71 22.59
C ARG A 43 -12.24 9.20 23.49
N TYR A 44 -12.20 7.88 23.69
CA TYR A 44 -11.17 7.25 24.52
C TYR A 44 -9.76 7.56 24.01
N VAL A 45 -9.53 7.50 22.70
CA VAL A 45 -8.24 7.87 22.11
C VAL A 45 -7.97 9.36 22.29
N SER A 46 -8.90 10.24 21.96
CA SER A 46 -8.74 11.69 22.09
C SER A 46 -8.39 12.13 23.52
N ASP A 47 -9.04 11.55 24.53
CA ASP A 47 -8.78 11.85 25.94
C ASP A 47 -7.35 11.43 26.33
N ARG A 48 -6.93 10.22 25.95
CA ARG A 48 -5.58 9.70 26.20
C ARG A 48 -4.52 10.50 25.45
N LEU A 49 -4.79 10.91 24.21
CA LEU A 49 -3.88 11.76 23.43
C LEU A 49 -3.72 13.14 24.07
N SER A 50 -4.81 13.73 24.56
CA SER A 50 -4.79 15.02 25.27
C SER A 50 -4.00 14.94 26.58
N ALA A 51 -3.93 13.77 27.21
CA ALA A 51 -3.08 13.49 28.37
C ALA A 51 -1.61 13.19 28.02
N GLY A 52 -1.22 13.23 26.74
CA GLY A 52 0.15 12.92 26.30
C GLY A 52 0.49 11.43 26.29
N GLU A 53 -0.52 10.55 26.33
CA GLU A 53 -0.35 9.11 26.51
C GLU A 53 -0.29 8.31 25.19
N ALA A 54 0.14 8.93 24.09
CA ALA A 54 0.15 8.30 22.77
C ALA A 54 0.97 7.00 22.74
N ARG A 55 2.16 6.97 23.34
CA ARG A 55 3.04 5.78 23.34
C ARG A 55 2.53 4.66 24.24
N SER A 56 1.99 4.98 25.41
CA SER A 56 1.39 3.97 26.29
C SER A 56 0.13 3.40 25.67
N LEU A 57 -0.70 4.23 25.03
CA LEU A 57 -1.88 3.77 24.29
C LEU A 57 -1.54 2.76 23.19
N VAL A 58 -0.49 3.01 22.39
CA VAL A 58 0.01 2.05 21.39
C VAL A 58 0.48 0.76 22.07
N SER A 59 1.27 0.86 23.13
CA SER A 59 1.79 -0.29 23.88
C SER A 59 0.68 -1.15 24.48
N ASP A 60 -0.34 -0.52 25.07
CA ASP A 60 -1.52 -1.19 25.65
C ASP A 60 -2.33 -1.88 24.57
N TRP A 61 -2.48 -1.26 23.40
CA TRP A 61 -3.18 -1.86 22.27
C TRP A 61 -2.45 -3.08 21.70
N ILE A 62 -1.14 -2.98 21.50
CA ILE A 62 -0.30 -4.10 21.09
C ILE A 62 -0.45 -5.25 22.09
N TYR A 63 -0.40 -4.96 23.39
CA TYR A 63 -0.57 -5.98 24.42
C TYR A 63 -1.93 -6.69 24.36
N ILE A 64 -3.01 -5.96 24.08
CA ILE A 64 -4.35 -6.54 23.88
C ILE A 64 -4.36 -7.50 22.68
N VAL A 65 -3.81 -7.06 21.55
CA VAL A 65 -3.77 -7.85 20.30
C VAL A 65 -2.87 -9.08 20.44
N GLU A 66 -1.70 -8.94 21.07
CA GLU A 66 -0.79 -10.05 21.34
C GLU A 66 -1.42 -11.10 22.26
N SER A 67 -2.24 -10.68 23.23
CA SER A 67 -2.93 -11.59 24.16
C SER A 67 -3.92 -12.52 23.46
N VAL A 68 -4.48 -12.14 22.30
CA VAL A 68 -5.36 -13.01 21.49
C VAL A 68 -4.64 -13.67 20.32
N THR A 69 -3.31 -13.49 20.20
CA THR A 69 -2.49 -14.07 19.14
C THR A 69 -1.28 -14.80 19.73
N ALA A 70 -0.10 -14.17 19.74
CA ALA A 70 1.17 -14.77 20.12
C ALA A 70 1.23 -15.23 21.59
N ASN A 71 0.54 -14.51 22.49
CA ASN A 71 0.55 -14.76 23.93
C ASN A 71 -0.74 -15.43 24.43
N GLY A 72 -1.64 -15.81 23.52
CA GLY A 72 -2.89 -16.48 23.86
C GLY A 72 -2.67 -17.94 24.23
N ARG A 73 -3.38 -18.43 25.25
CA ARG A 73 -3.35 -19.83 25.64
C ARG A 73 -4.39 -20.63 24.83
N PRO A 74 -4.05 -21.74 24.18
CA PRO A 74 -5.06 -22.57 23.54
C PRO A 74 -6.02 -23.16 24.59
N PRO A 75 -7.35 -23.18 24.34
CA PRO A 75 -8.29 -23.89 25.20
C PRO A 75 -8.05 -25.40 25.19
N SER A 76 -8.63 -26.10 26.16
CA SER A 76 -8.60 -27.56 26.21
C SER A 76 -9.19 -28.16 24.93
N PRO A 77 -8.57 -29.20 24.34
CA PRO A 77 -9.10 -29.82 23.14
C PRO A 77 -10.39 -30.59 23.45
N PRO A 78 -11.39 -30.60 22.55
CA PRO A 78 -12.57 -31.45 22.68
C PRO A 78 -12.21 -32.94 22.65
N ASP A 79 -12.99 -33.74 23.40
CA ASP A 79 -12.97 -35.19 23.28
C ASP A 79 -13.40 -35.66 21.88
N ALA A 80 -13.20 -36.94 21.60
CA ALA A 80 -13.44 -37.51 20.27
C ALA A 80 -14.92 -37.45 19.81
N ASP A 81 -15.87 -37.53 20.73
CA ASP A 81 -17.29 -37.51 20.38
C ASP A 81 -17.78 -36.09 20.15
N THR A 82 -17.30 -35.14 20.96
CA THR A 82 -17.47 -33.70 20.76
C THR A 82 -16.87 -33.26 19.42
N GLN A 83 -15.68 -33.76 19.05
CA GLN A 83 -15.07 -33.49 17.73
C GLN A 83 -15.96 -33.98 16.59
N LYS A 84 -16.46 -35.22 16.65
CA LYS A 84 -17.38 -35.76 15.62
C LYS A 84 -18.67 -34.94 15.52
N ALA A 85 -19.22 -34.50 16.65
CA ALA A 85 -20.41 -33.65 16.67
C ALA A 85 -20.16 -32.29 16.00
N ILE A 86 -19.02 -31.65 16.29
CA ILE A 86 -18.62 -30.39 15.61
C ILE A 86 -18.46 -30.62 14.10
N MET A 87 -17.83 -31.72 13.70
CA MET A 87 -17.65 -32.04 12.28
C MET A 87 -18.99 -32.19 11.54
N ARG A 88 -19.98 -32.84 12.19
CA ARG A 88 -21.34 -32.98 11.65
C ARG A 88 -22.07 -31.65 11.58
N ARG A 89 -21.99 -30.84 12.65
CA ARG A 89 -22.56 -29.49 12.69
C ARG A 89 -22.06 -28.67 11.51
N ASP A 90 -20.75 -28.66 11.28
CA ASP A 90 -20.10 -27.83 10.27
C ASP A 90 -20.14 -28.47 8.85
N GLY A 91 -20.94 -29.53 8.67
CA GLY A 91 -21.20 -30.13 7.36
C GLY A 91 -19.99 -30.80 6.71
N ASN A 92 -18.98 -31.22 7.49
CA ASN A 92 -17.71 -31.78 7.01
C ASN A 92 -16.99 -30.92 5.96
N LYS A 93 -17.16 -29.60 6.06
CA LYS A 93 -16.50 -28.61 5.20
C LYS A 93 -15.85 -27.54 6.06
N CYS A 94 -14.89 -26.85 5.48
CA CYS A 94 -14.26 -25.71 6.13
C CYS A 94 -15.30 -24.60 6.32
N CYS A 95 -15.54 -24.16 7.57
CA CYS A 95 -16.47 -23.08 7.87
C CYS A 95 -16.14 -21.77 7.13
N ILE A 96 -14.86 -21.47 6.91
CA ILE A 96 -14.44 -20.25 6.22
C ILE A 96 -14.56 -20.38 4.70
N THR A 97 -13.95 -21.41 4.11
CA THR A 97 -13.79 -21.50 2.65
C THR A 97 -14.88 -22.28 1.96
N GLY A 98 -15.73 -23.02 2.68
CA GLY A 98 -16.72 -23.93 2.11
C GLY A 98 -16.13 -25.18 1.43
N LYS A 99 -14.80 -25.34 1.43
CA LYS A 99 -14.10 -26.43 0.76
C LYS A 99 -14.02 -27.68 1.65
N ALA A 100 -13.95 -28.85 1.01
CA ALA A 100 -13.61 -30.10 1.68
C ALA A 100 -12.12 -30.15 2.05
N GLY A 101 -11.78 -31.01 3.01
CA GLY A 101 -10.39 -31.30 3.36
C GLY A 101 -9.64 -32.02 2.24
N SER A 102 -8.34 -31.82 2.18
CA SER A 102 -7.43 -32.57 1.31
C SER A 102 -6.24 -33.10 2.11
N ILE A 103 -5.44 -33.97 1.50
CA ILE A 103 -4.21 -34.50 2.13
C ILE A 103 -3.25 -33.35 2.52
N TRP A 104 -3.16 -32.32 1.68
CA TRP A 104 -2.25 -31.18 1.88
C TRP A 104 -2.83 -30.07 2.75
N ASP A 105 -4.16 -30.03 2.87
CA ASP A 105 -4.88 -29.05 3.67
C ASP A 105 -6.07 -29.72 4.37
N PRO A 106 -5.81 -30.43 5.49
CA PRO A 106 -6.83 -31.22 6.18
C PRO A 106 -7.82 -30.32 6.93
N LEU A 107 -9.01 -30.87 7.18
CA LEU A 107 -9.97 -30.27 8.09
C LEU A 107 -9.60 -30.61 9.53
N LEU A 108 -9.61 -29.59 10.39
CA LEU A 108 -9.28 -29.70 11.81
C LEU A 108 -10.39 -29.05 12.63
N VAL A 109 -10.75 -29.69 13.74
CA VAL A 109 -11.56 -29.06 14.78
C VAL A 109 -10.62 -28.18 15.61
N MET A 110 -10.74 -26.87 15.44
CA MET A 110 -9.84 -25.88 16.04
C MET A 110 -10.61 -24.91 16.93
N PRO A 111 -9.98 -24.34 17.97
CA PRO A 111 -10.55 -23.18 18.64
C PRO A 111 -10.58 -21.99 17.68
N ILE A 112 -11.59 -21.14 17.82
CA ILE A 112 -11.75 -19.94 16.98
C ILE A 112 -10.74 -18.86 17.37
N LEU A 113 -10.55 -18.65 18.68
CA LEU A 113 -9.53 -17.77 19.24
C LEU A 113 -8.87 -18.44 20.45
N PRO A 114 -7.59 -18.14 20.71
CA PRO A 114 -6.96 -18.53 21.96
C PRO A 114 -7.54 -17.71 23.13
N ILE A 115 -7.35 -18.21 24.34
CA ILE A 115 -7.76 -17.56 25.58
C ILE A 115 -6.79 -16.41 25.88
N PRO A 116 -7.28 -15.16 26.01
CA PRO A 116 -6.43 -14.01 26.29
C PRO A 116 -6.12 -13.88 27.79
N SER A 117 -5.31 -14.79 28.32
CA SER A 117 -4.96 -14.79 29.75
C SER A 117 -4.29 -13.48 30.21
N GLY A 118 -3.60 -12.77 29.31
CA GLY A 118 -3.03 -11.45 29.56
C GLY A 118 -4.07 -10.40 29.98
N TRP A 119 -5.31 -10.50 29.48
CA TRP A 119 -6.37 -9.56 29.84
C TRP A 119 -6.82 -9.71 31.31
N ILE A 120 -6.58 -10.87 31.91
CA ILE A 120 -6.82 -11.12 33.34
C ILE A 120 -5.59 -10.74 34.15
N ALA A 121 -4.41 -11.15 33.69
CA ALA A 121 -3.15 -10.94 34.41
C ALA A 121 -2.84 -9.45 34.61
N ASP A 122 -3.16 -8.60 33.64
CA ASP A 122 -2.95 -7.14 33.71
C ASP A 122 -4.26 -6.39 33.45
N LYS A 123 -5.31 -6.77 34.17
CA LYS A 123 -6.67 -6.21 34.02
C LYS A 123 -6.66 -4.69 34.14
N SER A 124 -5.95 -4.11 35.12
CA SER A 124 -5.89 -2.67 35.33
C SER A 124 -5.40 -1.90 34.09
N ARG A 125 -4.46 -2.48 33.34
CA ARG A 125 -3.90 -1.87 32.13
C ARG A 125 -4.89 -1.84 30.97
N VAL A 126 -5.64 -2.93 30.78
CA VAL A 126 -6.47 -3.11 29.57
C VAL A 126 -7.96 -2.87 29.76
N PHE A 127 -8.47 -2.81 31.00
CA PHE A 127 -9.90 -2.81 31.28
C PHE A 127 -10.67 -1.66 30.62
N GLY A 128 -10.13 -0.43 30.70
CA GLY A 128 -10.73 0.74 30.07
C GLY A 128 -10.73 0.63 28.55
N MET A 129 -9.59 0.21 27.98
CA MET A 129 -9.39 0.09 26.55
C MET A 129 -10.26 -1.01 25.92
N LEU A 130 -10.37 -2.17 26.56
CA LEU A 130 -11.29 -3.23 26.14
C LEU A 130 -12.75 -2.77 26.20
N GLY A 131 -13.12 -1.97 27.21
CA GLY A 131 -14.45 -1.40 27.34
C GLY A 131 -14.77 -0.40 26.22
N ALA A 132 -13.82 0.46 25.86
CA ALA A 132 -13.97 1.41 24.76
C ALA A 132 -14.05 0.71 23.39
N PHE A 133 -13.27 -0.35 23.19
CA PHE A 133 -13.23 -1.07 21.91
C PHE A 133 -14.42 -2.02 21.71
N PHE A 134 -14.77 -2.83 22.72
CA PHE A 134 -15.78 -3.88 22.60
C PHE A 134 -17.13 -3.52 23.22
N SER A 135 -17.26 -2.44 24.00
CA SER A 135 -18.31 -2.15 25.00
C SER A 135 -18.12 -2.86 26.35
N PRO A 136 -18.62 -2.29 27.46
CA PRO A 136 -18.54 -2.91 28.79
C PRO A 136 -19.12 -4.32 28.88
N PRO A 137 -20.33 -4.63 28.37
CA PRO A 137 -20.89 -5.99 28.47
C PRO A 137 -20.06 -7.04 27.72
N TYR A 138 -19.50 -6.67 26.58
CA TYR A 138 -18.68 -7.58 25.78
C TYR A 138 -17.31 -7.81 26.44
N ARG A 139 -16.67 -6.75 26.94
CA ARG A 139 -15.47 -6.86 27.78
C ARG A 139 -15.72 -7.80 28.96
N ASP A 140 -16.79 -7.58 29.72
CA ASP A 140 -17.05 -8.34 30.95
C ASP A 140 -17.30 -9.82 30.65
N TRP A 141 -17.96 -10.13 29.53
CA TRP A 141 -18.06 -11.51 29.06
C TRP A 141 -16.69 -12.14 28.76
N TRP A 142 -15.81 -11.43 28.04
CA TRP A 142 -14.47 -11.93 27.74
C TRP A 142 -13.63 -12.16 29.00
N LEU A 143 -13.70 -11.24 29.97
CA LEU A 143 -13.00 -11.40 31.25
C LEU A 143 -13.56 -12.57 32.05
N SER A 144 -14.87 -12.81 32.02
CA SER A 144 -15.48 -13.98 32.65
C SER A 144 -15.05 -15.28 31.98
N TYR A 145 -15.06 -15.35 30.64
CA TYR A 145 -14.62 -16.53 29.90
C TYR A 145 -13.13 -16.80 30.08
N ALA A 146 -12.28 -15.78 30.01
CA ALA A 146 -10.84 -15.97 30.18
C ALA A 146 -10.43 -16.38 31.60
N SER A 147 -11.26 -16.07 32.61
CA SER A 147 -11.05 -16.52 34.00
C SER A 147 -11.46 -17.98 34.21
N ASP A 148 -12.45 -18.46 33.48
CA ASP A 148 -13.00 -19.80 33.62
C ASP A 148 -13.50 -20.34 32.25
N PRO A 149 -12.56 -20.79 31.39
CA PRO A 149 -12.86 -21.16 30.01
C PRO A 149 -13.67 -22.46 29.91
N GLU A 150 -13.54 -23.35 30.90
CA GLU A 150 -14.20 -24.67 30.92
C GLU A 150 -15.71 -24.58 31.10
N LYS A 151 -16.23 -23.45 31.60
CA LYS A 151 -17.68 -23.18 31.66
C LYS A 151 -18.34 -23.13 30.28
N LEU A 152 -17.57 -22.87 29.23
CA LEU A 152 -18.12 -22.74 27.88
C LEU A 152 -17.95 -24.04 27.09
N HIS A 153 -19.07 -24.64 26.73
CA HIS A 153 -19.07 -25.87 25.93
C HIS A 153 -18.30 -25.70 24.61
N HIS A 154 -17.52 -26.71 24.20
CA HIS A 154 -16.63 -26.61 23.03
C HIS A 154 -17.35 -26.34 21.71
N TYR A 155 -18.62 -26.73 21.60
CA TYR A 155 -19.48 -26.31 20.47
C TYR A 155 -19.49 -24.80 20.25
N ARG A 156 -19.37 -23.99 21.31
CA ARG A 156 -19.42 -22.53 21.19
C ARG A 156 -18.08 -21.90 20.83
N SER A 157 -16.96 -22.56 21.11
CA SER A 157 -15.60 -22.03 20.96
C SER A 157 -14.78 -22.68 19.84
N HIS A 158 -15.25 -23.80 19.29
CA HIS A 158 -14.57 -24.56 18.24
C HIS A 158 -15.38 -24.67 16.95
N TRP A 159 -14.64 -24.85 15.85
CA TRP A 159 -15.17 -24.98 14.49
C TRP A 159 -14.33 -25.93 13.64
N LEU A 160 -14.91 -26.41 12.54
CA LEU A 160 -14.23 -27.18 11.52
C LEU A 160 -13.65 -26.28 10.44
N VAL A 161 -12.33 -26.32 10.26
CA VAL A 161 -11.63 -25.39 9.36
C VAL A 161 -10.44 -26.08 8.69
N GLN A 162 -10.14 -25.70 7.45
CA GLN A 162 -8.90 -26.08 6.79
C GLN A 162 -7.69 -25.50 7.52
N LYS A 163 -6.60 -26.26 7.65
CA LYS A 163 -5.37 -25.80 8.29
C LYS A 163 -4.87 -24.46 7.73
N SER A 164 -4.92 -24.28 6.41
CA SER A 164 -4.53 -23.04 5.74
C SER A 164 -5.47 -21.86 6.08
N ALA A 165 -6.78 -22.09 6.06
CA ALA A 165 -7.79 -21.08 6.37
C ALA A 165 -7.76 -20.66 7.84
N ALA A 166 -7.50 -21.60 8.75
CA ALA A 166 -7.30 -21.32 10.18
C ALA A 166 -6.10 -20.40 10.41
N ARG A 167 -4.98 -20.66 9.72
CA ARG A 167 -3.80 -19.79 9.77
C ARG A 167 -4.10 -18.40 9.23
N ALA A 168 -4.78 -18.31 8.07
CA ALA A 168 -5.14 -17.03 7.47
C ALA A 168 -6.06 -16.21 8.39
N PHE A 169 -7.03 -16.85 9.05
CA PHE A 169 -7.92 -16.23 10.03
C PHE A 169 -7.16 -15.75 11.27
N ALA A 170 -6.28 -16.60 11.84
CA ALA A 170 -5.46 -16.25 13.00
C ALA A 170 -4.49 -15.09 12.72
N GLN A 171 -4.01 -14.95 11.48
CA GLN A 171 -3.15 -13.85 11.03
C GLN A 171 -3.94 -12.60 10.60
N GLY A 172 -5.27 -12.61 10.70
CA GLY A 172 -6.10 -11.48 10.35
C GLY A 172 -6.31 -11.27 8.85
N PHE A 173 -5.89 -12.19 7.97
CA PHE A 173 -6.10 -12.08 6.51
C PHE A 173 -7.54 -12.33 6.07
N VAL A 174 -8.34 -12.93 6.95
CA VAL A 174 -9.75 -13.19 6.73
C VAL A 174 -10.56 -12.64 7.89
N GLN A 175 -11.61 -11.92 7.56
CA GLN A 175 -12.59 -11.39 8.49
C GLN A 175 -13.97 -11.97 8.14
N LEU A 176 -14.75 -12.27 9.17
CA LEU A 176 -16.12 -12.78 9.04
C LEU A 176 -17.10 -11.71 9.51
N ASP A 177 -17.71 -11.02 8.55
CA ASP A 177 -18.60 -9.90 8.81
C ASP A 177 -20.05 -10.35 8.91
N ARG A 178 -20.62 -10.13 10.11
CA ARG A 178 -22.03 -10.39 10.35
C ARG A 178 -22.87 -9.38 9.56
N ARG A 179 -23.74 -9.85 8.67
CA ARG A 179 -24.54 -8.97 7.78
C ARG A 179 -25.54 -8.10 8.54
N GLN A 180 -26.24 -8.68 9.52
CA GLN A 180 -27.18 -7.97 10.40
C GLN A 180 -27.16 -8.62 11.79
N PRO A 181 -27.40 -7.87 12.88
CA PRO A 181 -27.48 -8.44 14.23
C PRO A 181 -28.54 -9.52 14.40
N SER A 182 -29.60 -9.49 13.57
CA SER A 182 -30.67 -10.50 13.52
C SER A 182 -30.33 -11.73 12.69
N MET A 183 -29.29 -11.68 11.85
CA MET A 183 -28.86 -12.79 11.01
C MET A 183 -27.71 -13.57 11.65
N ILE A 184 -27.60 -14.84 11.27
CA ILE A 184 -26.50 -15.76 11.62
C ILE A 184 -25.45 -15.88 10.51
N GLU A 185 -25.66 -15.19 9.39
CA GLU A 185 -24.79 -15.26 8.22
C GLU A 185 -23.61 -14.31 8.33
N TYR A 186 -22.42 -14.85 8.05
CA TYR A 186 -21.17 -14.12 8.03
C TYR A 186 -20.62 -14.08 6.61
N LYS A 187 -20.47 -12.88 6.06
CA LYS A 187 -19.79 -12.69 4.78
C LYS A 187 -18.29 -12.82 5.00
N VAL A 188 -17.63 -13.65 4.19
CA VAL A 188 -16.17 -13.77 4.21
C VAL A 188 -15.58 -12.57 3.47
N LYS A 189 -14.69 -11.84 4.14
CA LYS A 189 -13.92 -10.74 3.56
C LYS A 189 -12.43 -11.00 3.73
N SER A 190 -11.66 -10.64 2.72
CA SER A 190 -10.21 -10.59 2.84
C SER A 190 -9.79 -9.22 3.36
N VAL A 191 -8.88 -9.23 4.32
CA VAL A 191 -8.24 -8.03 4.87
C VAL A 191 -6.78 -8.14 4.47
N LEU A 192 -6.27 -7.17 3.72
CA LEU A 192 -4.92 -7.23 3.16
C LEU A 192 -4.22 -5.89 3.40
N ILE A 193 -3.10 -5.93 4.13
CA ILE A 193 -2.15 -4.83 4.19
C ILE A 193 -1.05 -5.12 3.16
N GLY A 194 -1.07 -4.38 2.05
CA GLY A 194 -0.12 -4.54 0.96
C GLY A 194 -0.59 -5.48 -0.16
N PRO A 195 0.35 -5.96 -1.00
CA PRO A 195 0.09 -6.79 -2.19
C PRO A 195 -0.10 -8.26 -1.79
N GLY A 196 -1.27 -8.60 -1.24
CA GLY A 196 -1.65 -9.99 -0.97
C GLY A 196 -2.75 -10.48 -1.91
N GLU A 197 -2.87 -11.80 -2.03
CA GLU A 197 -4.01 -12.41 -2.72
C GLU A 197 -5.08 -12.85 -1.72
N PRO A 198 -6.37 -12.57 -1.99
CA PRO A 198 -7.48 -13.05 -1.18
C PRO A 198 -7.48 -14.58 -0.99
N VAL A 199 -7.92 -15.03 0.18
CA VAL A 199 -8.15 -16.46 0.42
C VAL A 199 -9.25 -16.95 -0.52
N LYS A 200 -8.96 -17.99 -1.30
CA LYS A 200 -9.92 -18.58 -2.24
C LYS A 200 -11.05 -19.29 -1.48
N VAL A 201 -12.26 -18.77 -1.59
CA VAL A 201 -13.48 -19.31 -0.96
C VAL A 201 -14.47 -19.87 -2.00
N GLN A 202 -15.28 -20.85 -1.60
CA GLN A 202 -16.40 -21.40 -2.35
C GLN A 202 -17.70 -20.80 -1.81
N GLY A 203 -18.22 -19.79 -2.51
CA GLY A 203 -19.33 -18.97 -2.02
C GLY A 203 -18.86 -17.79 -1.18
N ALA A 204 -19.77 -16.86 -0.91
CA ALA A 204 -19.46 -15.59 -0.22
C ALA A 204 -19.63 -15.64 1.31
N TYR A 205 -20.16 -16.74 1.85
CA TYR A 205 -20.61 -16.85 3.24
C TYR A 205 -19.93 -18.00 3.97
N ALA A 206 -19.57 -17.76 5.23
CA ALA A 206 -19.06 -18.80 6.10
C ALA A 206 -20.18 -19.74 6.56
N LEU A 207 -19.85 -21.03 6.70
CA LEU A 207 -20.76 -22.08 7.13
C LEU A 207 -20.86 -22.10 8.67
N LEU A 208 -21.42 -21.03 9.22
CA LEU A 208 -21.68 -20.83 10.65
C LEU A 208 -23.19 -20.66 10.93
N GLY A 209 -24.00 -21.40 10.18
CA GLY A 209 -25.46 -21.35 10.26
C GLY A 209 -26.03 -21.85 11.58
N ASP A 210 -27.36 -21.84 11.70
CA ASP A 210 -28.04 -22.22 12.93
C ASP A 210 -28.32 -23.72 12.90
N HIS A 211 -27.80 -24.40 13.92
CA HIS A 211 -27.94 -25.83 14.11
C HIS A 211 -28.82 -26.16 15.33
N SER A 212 -29.58 -25.18 15.84
CA SER A 212 -30.51 -25.33 16.97
C SER A 212 -31.46 -26.53 16.83
N ARG A 213 -31.88 -26.88 15.61
CA ARG A 213 -32.72 -28.05 15.32
C ARG A 213 -32.03 -29.40 15.49
N SER A 214 -30.71 -29.41 15.70
CA SER A 214 -29.89 -30.62 15.87
C SER A 214 -29.38 -30.80 17.31
N ASP A 215 -29.93 -30.04 18.28
CA ASP A 215 -29.49 -30.00 19.70
C ASP A 215 -27.99 -29.69 19.91
N ILE A 216 -27.31 -29.17 18.89
CA ILE A 216 -25.91 -28.76 18.94
C ILE A 216 -25.87 -27.23 18.89
N ALA A 217 -25.22 -26.63 19.90
CA ALA A 217 -25.07 -25.17 19.96
C ALA A 217 -24.26 -24.62 18.79
N SER A 218 -24.71 -23.48 18.26
CA SER A 218 -23.96 -22.68 17.29
C SER A 218 -22.74 -22.04 17.96
N VAL A 219 -21.76 -21.70 17.12
CA VAL A 219 -20.58 -20.93 17.53
C VAL A 219 -21.00 -19.62 18.22
N ASP A 220 -20.33 -19.25 19.30
CA ASP A 220 -20.60 -17.98 19.96
C ASP A 220 -20.10 -16.83 19.09
N ALA A 221 -21.03 -15.97 18.67
CA ALA A 221 -20.76 -14.85 17.77
C ALA A 221 -19.67 -13.89 18.28
N ARG A 222 -19.39 -13.90 19.58
CA ARG A 222 -18.36 -13.05 20.20
C ARG A 222 -16.94 -13.46 19.80
N PHE A 223 -16.65 -14.74 19.56
CA PHE A 223 -15.32 -15.12 19.07
C PHE A 223 -15.09 -14.57 17.65
N ILE A 224 -16.07 -14.77 16.77
CA ILE A 224 -16.04 -14.31 15.39
C ILE A 224 -15.99 -12.79 15.33
N GLY A 225 -16.84 -12.11 16.11
CA GLY A 225 -16.87 -10.66 16.19
C GLY A 225 -15.64 -10.03 16.80
N THR A 226 -14.90 -10.76 17.65
CA THR A 226 -13.62 -10.30 18.22
C THR A 226 -12.52 -10.38 17.19
N GLN A 227 -12.37 -11.53 16.53
CA GLN A 227 -11.37 -11.67 15.47
C GLN A 227 -11.62 -10.68 14.34
N ALA A 228 -12.88 -10.51 13.92
CA ALA A 228 -13.23 -9.60 12.83
C ALA A 228 -12.76 -8.16 13.10
N ARG A 229 -12.92 -7.69 14.35
CA ARG A 229 -12.50 -6.35 14.77
C ARG A 229 -10.99 -6.22 14.96
N LEU A 230 -10.31 -7.30 15.33
CA LEU A 230 -8.86 -7.29 15.54
C LEU A 230 -8.07 -7.64 14.27
N ALA A 231 -8.71 -8.09 13.19
CA ALA A 231 -8.06 -8.59 11.98
C ALA A 231 -7.03 -7.60 11.40
N THR A 232 -7.40 -6.32 11.28
CA THR A 232 -6.49 -5.26 10.83
C THR A 232 -5.34 -5.04 11.81
N SER A 233 -5.65 -4.94 13.11
CA SER A 233 -4.64 -4.70 14.14
C SER A 233 -3.65 -5.86 14.27
N ILE A 234 -4.09 -7.11 14.10
CA ILE A 234 -3.22 -8.29 14.07
C ILE A 234 -2.17 -8.16 12.97
N GLN A 235 -2.59 -7.76 11.76
CA GLN A 235 -1.65 -7.55 10.65
C GLN A 235 -0.69 -6.40 10.92
N TYR A 236 -1.15 -5.27 11.49
CA TYR A 236 -0.26 -4.16 11.84
C TYR A 236 0.74 -4.52 12.94
N VAL A 237 0.34 -5.32 13.95
CA VAL A 237 1.26 -5.81 14.99
C VAL A 237 2.33 -6.71 14.37
N GLU A 238 1.95 -7.64 13.50
CA GLU A 238 2.92 -8.50 12.81
C GLU A 238 3.84 -7.70 11.88
N LEU A 239 3.29 -6.72 11.16
CA LEU A 239 4.07 -5.79 10.37
C LEU A 239 5.07 -5.02 11.24
N ALA A 240 4.62 -4.46 12.37
CA ALA A 240 5.47 -3.71 13.30
C ALA A 240 6.66 -4.55 13.80
N ARG A 241 6.50 -5.86 14.02
CA ARG A 241 7.64 -6.73 14.38
C ARG A 241 8.74 -6.73 13.32
N ASN A 242 8.33 -6.68 12.05
CA ASN A 242 9.23 -6.74 10.91
C ASN A 242 9.90 -5.39 10.60
N ILE A 243 9.15 -4.28 10.67
CA ILE A 243 9.63 -2.98 10.20
C ILE A 243 9.98 -1.99 11.32
N ALA A 244 9.48 -2.21 12.53
CA ALA A 244 9.67 -1.30 13.66
C ALA A 244 9.71 -2.04 15.02
N PRO A 245 10.65 -3.00 15.22
CA PRO A 245 10.71 -3.83 16.43
C PRO A 245 10.89 -3.02 17.72
N ARG A 246 11.40 -1.78 17.62
CA ARG A 246 11.56 -0.87 18.76
C ARG A 246 10.24 -0.49 19.43
N ILE A 247 9.10 -0.58 18.73
CA ILE A 247 7.77 -0.30 19.29
C ILE A 247 7.44 -1.26 20.44
N PHE A 248 8.01 -2.47 20.44
CA PHE A 248 7.78 -3.49 21.47
C PHE A 248 8.68 -3.33 22.71
N LEU A 249 9.69 -2.46 22.67
CA LEU A 249 10.55 -2.20 23.82
C LEU A 249 9.76 -1.39 24.86
N ARG A 250 9.57 -1.95 26.06
CA ARG A 250 8.99 -1.20 27.19
C ARG A 250 9.88 0.00 27.46
N HIS A 251 9.34 1.21 27.29
CA HIS A 251 9.95 2.40 27.86
C HIS A 251 9.97 2.23 29.39
N PRO A 252 11.14 2.32 30.05
CA PRO A 252 11.19 2.31 31.51
C PRO A 252 10.48 3.57 32.00
N SER A 253 9.33 3.41 32.65
CA SER A 253 8.72 4.45 33.46
C SER A 253 9.49 4.52 34.79
N GLY A 254 10.48 5.41 34.88
CA GLY A 254 11.24 5.69 36.12
C GLY A 254 12.44 6.63 35.87
N PRO A 255 12.89 7.42 36.88
CA PRO A 255 14.00 8.35 36.69
C PRO A 255 15.33 7.59 36.47
N PRO A 256 16.33 8.22 35.82
CA PRO A 256 17.52 7.52 35.35
C PRO A 256 18.34 6.99 36.53
N ALA A 257 18.46 5.66 36.62
CA ALA A 257 19.48 5.05 37.46
C ALA A 257 20.85 5.31 36.83
N THR A 258 21.67 6.09 37.53
CA THR A 258 23.11 6.22 37.30
C THR A 258 23.76 4.85 37.44
N GLY A 259 24.44 4.38 36.40
CA GLY A 259 25.22 3.15 36.47
C GLY A 259 25.84 2.77 35.14
N ALA A 260 27.11 3.16 34.97
CA ALA A 260 27.96 2.70 33.88
C ALA A 260 28.03 1.16 33.83
N ASN A 261 28.08 0.58 32.62
CA ASN A 261 29.14 -0.35 32.22
C ASN A 261 28.96 -0.85 30.77
N ASN A 262 29.93 -0.42 29.95
CA ASN A 262 30.60 -1.03 28.80
C ASN A 262 29.81 -1.76 27.68
N PRO A 263 30.07 -1.42 26.39
CA PRO A 263 29.57 -2.16 25.24
C PRO A 263 30.42 -3.42 24.97
N PRO A 264 29.85 -4.48 24.36
CA PRO A 264 30.66 -5.57 23.86
C PRO A 264 31.36 -5.14 22.56
N THR A 265 32.68 -5.13 22.63
CA THR A 265 33.61 -5.10 21.51
C THR A 265 33.35 -6.28 20.58
N ARG A 266 32.85 -6.03 19.36
CA ARG A 266 32.93 -7.00 18.26
C ARG A 266 34.06 -6.57 17.32
N ARG A 267 35.08 -7.42 17.26
CA ARG A 267 36.31 -7.27 16.49
C ARG A 267 35.99 -7.07 15.01
N SER A 268 36.46 -5.93 14.50
CA SER A 268 36.77 -5.67 13.10
C SER A 268 37.77 -6.71 12.61
N THR A 269 37.44 -7.37 11.49
CA THR A 269 38.45 -7.91 10.58
C THR A 269 38.31 -7.16 9.26
N SER A 270 39.36 -6.41 8.95
CA SER A 270 39.52 -5.62 7.75
C SER A 270 39.62 -6.52 6.51
N GLN A 271 38.77 -6.27 5.51
CA GLN A 271 39.14 -6.51 4.11
C GLN A 271 38.71 -5.31 3.27
N ALA A 272 39.64 -4.89 2.41
CA ALA A 272 39.67 -3.68 1.61
C ALA A 272 38.53 -3.60 0.57
N PRO A 273 38.24 -2.40 0.02
CA PRO A 273 37.07 -2.16 -0.81
C PRO A 273 37.28 -2.71 -2.21
N LEU A 274 36.28 -3.39 -2.75
CA LEU A 274 36.16 -3.69 -4.17
C LEU A 274 34.91 -3.01 -4.75
N PRO A 275 34.95 -2.61 -6.03
CA PRO A 275 34.31 -1.39 -6.52
C PRO A 275 32.87 -1.63 -6.97
N LEU A 276 32.20 -0.54 -7.35
CA LEU A 276 31.00 -0.49 -8.17
C LEU A 276 30.89 -1.64 -9.20
N ILE A 277 30.21 -2.73 -8.88
CA ILE A 277 29.79 -3.77 -9.85
C ILE A 277 28.31 -4.08 -9.63
N ILE A 278 27.46 -3.05 -9.70
CA ILE A 278 26.04 -3.21 -10.10
C ILE A 278 25.81 -2.62 -11.50
N ARG A 279 26.84 -2.04 -12.14
CA ARG A 279 26.73 -1.42 -13.47
C ARG A 279 26.90 -2.36 -14.67
N HIS A 280 27.24 -3.64 -14.46
CA HIS A 280 27.64 -4.53 -15.56
C HIS A 280 26.75 -5.76 -15.84
N LEU A 281 25.80 -6.13 -14.98
CA LEU A 281 24.90 -7.26 -15.29
C LEU A 281 23.72 -6.85 -16.18
N GLY A 282 23.20 -5.62 -16.06
CA GLY A 282 22.24 -5.06 -17.03
C GLY A 282 22.88 -4.68 -18.38
N SER A 283 24.19 -4.39 -18.38
CA SER A 283 24.93 -3.98 -19.58
C SER A 283 25.35 -5.14 -20.49
N LEU A 284 25.49 -6.36 -19.97
CA LEU A 284 25.90 -7.52 -20.77
C LEU A 284 24.70 -8.25 -21.42
N ILE A 285 23.50 -8.13 -20.84
CA ILE A 285 22.26 -8.66 -21.43
C ILE A 285 21.66 -7.68 -22.47
N SER A 286 21.98 -6.39 -22.39
CA SER A 286 21.39 -5.35 -23.26
C SER A 286 21.99 -5.28 -24.67
N PHE A 287 23.23 -5.71 -24.89
CA PHE A 287 23.86 -5.63 -26.22
C PHE A 287 23.20 -6.54 -27.28
N PRO A 288 22.95 -7.84 -27.04
CA PRO A 288 22.25 -8.69 -28.01
C PRO A 288 20.79 -8.28 -28.19
N ILE A 289 20.12 -7.79 -27.14
CA ILE A 289 18.75 -7.26 -27.23
C ILE A 289 18.72 -6.00 -28.10
N ARG A 290 19.65 -5.06 -27.92
CA ARG A 290 19.74 -3.84 -28.75
C ARG A 290 20.05 -4.15 -30.20
N ALA A 291 20.99 -5.04 -30.49
CA ALA A 291 21.29 -5.47 -31.84
C ALA A 291 20.10 -6.19 -32.51
N PHE A 292 19.41 -7.04 -31.76
CA PHE A 292 18.16 -7.68 -32.19
C PHE A 292 17.05 -6.66 -32.45
N VAL A 293 16.84 -5.68 -31.57
CA VAL A 293 15.82 -4.63 -31.70
C VAL A 293 16.12 -3.71 -32.87
N LEU A 294 17.39 -3.32 -33.09
CA LEU A 294 17.79 -2.54 -34.26
C LEU A 294 17.50 -3.31 -35.57
N SER A 295 17.79 -4.61 -35.60
CA SER A 295 17.47 -5.50 -36.72
C SER A 295 15.96 -5.67 -36.91
N TRP A 296 15.22 -5.77 -35.80
CA TRP A 296 13.77 -5.92 -35.76
C TRP A 296 13.05 -4.71 -36.36
N ARG A 297 13.55 -3.49 -36.11
CA ARG A 297 12.97 -2.24 -36.64
C ARG A 297 13.08 -2.12 -38.16
N ILE A 298 13.93 -2.91 -38.82
CA ILE A 298 14.03 -3.00 -40.30
C ILE A 298 12.77 -3.66 -40.88
N LEU A 299 12.10 -4.54 -40.13
CA LEU A 299 10.92 -5.24 -40.63
C LEU A 299 9.76 -4.26 -40.91
N PRO A 300 8.93 -4.55 -41.94
CA PRO A 300 7.76 -3.75 -42.25
C PRO A 300 6.84 -3.59 -41.03
N LYS A 301 6.27 -2.39 -40.84
CA LYS A 301 5.37 -2.08 -39.72
C LYS A 301 4.29 -3.14 -39.52
N ARG A 302 3.69 -3.63 -40.61
CA ARG A 302 2.64 -4.69 -40.57
C ARG A 302 3.11 -5.97 -39.88
N VAL A 303 4.34 -6.40 -40.14
CA VAL A 303 4.93 -7.61 -39.53
C VAL A 303 5.17 -7.38 -38.03
N ARG A 304 5.71 -6.20 -37.67
CA ARG A 304 5.94 -5.83 -36.27
C ARG A 304 4.63 -5.75 -35.48
N MET A 305 3.60 -5.08 -36.01
CA MET A 305 2.29 -4.97 -35.36
C MET A 305 1.64 -6.34 -35.13
N ALA A 306 1.61 -7.20 -36.16
CA ALA A 306 1.07 -8.56 -36.03
C ALA A 306 1.82 -9.38 -34.96
N THR A 307 3.13 -9.17 -34.84
CA THR A 307 3.94 -9.80 -33.79
C THR A 307 3.59 -9.27 -32.40
N TYR A 308 3.42 -7.95 -32.26
CA TYR A 308 3.03 -7.33 -30.99
C TYR A 308 1.65 -7.80 -30.53
N ASP A 309 0.68 -7.91 -31.45
CA ASP A 309 -0.64 -8.48 -31.14
C ASP A 309 -0.56 -9.95 -30.71
N GLY A 310 0.27 -10.75 -31.39
CA GLY A 310 0.52 -12.15 -31.02
C GLY A 310 1.15 -12.28 -29.65
N LEU A 311 2.18 -11.47 -29.35
CA LEU A 311 2.82 -11.43 -28.04
C LEU A 311 1.87 -10.93 -26.96
N ALA A 312 1.02 -9.94 -27.24
CA ALA A 312 0.04 -9.44 -26.28
C ALA A 312 -0.96 -10.53 -25.88
N LYS A 313 -1.49 -11.29 -26.84
CA LYS A 313 -2.36 -12.45 -26.57
C LYS A 313 -1.65 -13.53 -25.76
N LEU A 314 -0.40 -13.82 -26.09
CA LEU A 314 0.41 -14.77 -25.32
C LEU A 314 0.68 -14.25 -23.90
N GLY A 315 0.95 -12.97 -23.75
CA GLY A 315 1.11 -12.29 -22.47
C GLY A 315 -0.14 -12.38 -21.60
N GLU A 316 -1.32 -12.13 -22.20
CA GLU A 316 -2.61 -12.26 -21.52
C GLU A 316 -2.86 -13.71 -21.05
N LEU A 317 -2.46 -14.71 -21.85
CA LEU A 317 -2.60 -16.11 -21.48
C LEU A 317 -1.68 -16.51 -20.31
N ILE A 318 -0.42 -16.03 -20.31
CA ILE A 318 0.59 -16.42 -19.31
C ILE A 318 0.43 -15.64 -18.00
N TYR A 319 0.20 -14.33 -18.11
CA TYR A 319 0.23 -13.40 -16.99
C TYR A 319 -1.16 -12.89 -16.59
N GLY A 320 -2.18 -13.13 -17.41
CA GLY A 320 -3.48 -12.49 -17.27
C GLY A 320 -3.49 -11.07 -17.83
N ASN A 321 -4.66 -10.44 -17.72
CA ASN A 321 -4.85 -9.02 -17.98
C ASN A 321 -4.75 -8.27 -16.65
N ASP A 322 -3.80 -7.34 -16.55
CA ASP A 322 -3.55 -6.58 -15.31
C ASP A 322 -4.64 -5.53 -15.00
N GLY A 323 -5.72 -5.48 -15.80
CA GLY A 323 -6.86 -4.58 -15.62
C GLY A 323 -6.60 -3.14 -16.09
N ILE A 324 -5.37 -2.83 -16.48
CA ILE A 324 -4.99 -1.56 -17.10
C ILE A 324 -5.28 -1.70 -18.60
N ARG A 325 -6.32 -0.99 -19.08
CA ARG A 325 -6.65 -0.97 -20.51
C ARG A 325 -5.39 -0.60 -21.30
N HIS A 326 -5.20 -1.23 -22.46
CA HIS A 326 -4.16 -0.86 -23.42
C HIS A 326 -2.72 -1.24 -23.05
N VAL A 327 -2.48 -1.86 -21.89
CA VAL A 327 -1.13 -2.23 -21.47
C VAL A 327 -1.05 -3.70 -21.11
N GLN A 328 -0.04 -4.41 -21.63
CA GLN A 328 0.12 -5.86 -21.44
C GLN A 328 1.57 -6.22 -21.15
N ARG A 329 1.77 -7.01 -20.08
CA ARG A 329 3.03 -7.70 -19.83
C ARG A 329 3.26 -8.75 -20.90
N LEU A 330 4.46 -8.72 -21.50
CA LEU A 330 4.87 -9.68 -22.52
C LEU A 330 5.94 -10.66 -21.97
N PRO A 331 6.15 -11.81 -22.63
CA PRO A 331 7.31 -12.66 -22.37
C PRO A 331 8.65 -11.90 -22.56
N PHE A 332 9.75 -12.51 -22.11
CA PHE A 332 11.12 -11.99 -22.27
C PHE A 332 11.40 -10.67 -21.52
N GLY A 333 10.61 -10.36 -20.49
CA GLY A 333 10.80 -9.13 -19.71
C GLY A 333 10.43 -7.88 -20.50
N LEU A 334 9.43 -7.98 -21.39
CA LEU A 334 8.94 -6.87 -22.21
C LEU A 334 7.58 -6.38 -21.71
N TYR A 335 7.25 -5.14 -22.09
CA TYR A 335 5.96 -4.51 -21.85
C TYR A 335 5.49 -3.81 -23.13
N LEU A 336 4.18 -3.86 -23.37
CA LEU A 336 3.57 -3.25 -24.56
C LEU A 336 2.45 -2.32 -24.13
N LYS A 337 2.51 -1.06 -24.57
CA LYS A 337 1.36 -0.16 -24.63
C LYS A 337 0.79 -0.20 -26.05
N SER A 338 -0.53 -0.31 -26.19
CA SER A 338 -1.22 -0.54 -27.47
C SER A 338 -2.52 0.27 -27.56
N ARG A 339 -2.85 0.82 -28.74
CA ARG A 339 -4.04 1.68 -28.93
C ARG A 339 -4.06 2.93 -28.06
N GLY A 340 -2.89 3.44 -27.68
CA GLY A 340 -2.74 4.76 -27.06
C GLY A 340 -2.75 5.87 -28.11
N ASN A 341 -2.91 7.12 -27.68
CA ASN A 341 -2.79 8.27 -28.56
C ASN A 341 -1.39 8.31 -29.22
N ALA A 342 -1.33 8.44 -30.54
CA ALA A 342 -0.10 8.38 -31.32
C ALA A 342 0.96 9.40 -30.85
N ASP A 343 0.53 10.62 -30.50
CA ASP A 343 1.42 11.69 -30.03
C ASP A 343 1.99 11.36 -28.65
N MET A 344 1.14 10.83 -27.75
CA MET A 344 1.55 10.47 -26.39
C MET A 344 2.58 9.33 -26.39
N LEU A 345 2.39 8.30 -27.21
CA LEU A 345 3.36 7.20 -27.33
C LEU A 345 4.68 7.65 -27.96
N ARG A 346 4.64 8.60 -28.91
CA ARG A 346 5.86 9.24 -29.45
C ARG A 346 6.59 10.05 -28.40
N ASN A 347 5.85 10.85 -27.64
CA ASN A 347 6.41 11.65 -26.55
C ASN A 347 7.03 10.75 -25.47
N GLU A 348 6.33 9.69 -25.05
CA GLU A 348 6.84 8.71 -24.08
C GLU A 348 8.12 8.03 -24.57
N PHE A 349 8.15 7.57 -25.83
CA PHE A 349 9.35 6.96 -26.42
C PHE A 349 10.55 7.91 -26.35
N ASN A 350 10.34 9.19 -26.68
CA ASN A 350 11.41 10.18 -26.66
C ASN A 350 11.81 10.56 -25.22
N ALA A 351 10.85 10.73 -24.31
CA ALA A 351 11.09 10.98 -22.90
C ALA A 351 11.97 9.89 -22.29
N LEU A 352 11.59 8.63 -22.45
CA LEU A 352 12.35 7.47 -21.96
C LEU A 352 13.77 7.43 -22.54
N ARG A 353 13.92 7.75 -23.84
CA ARG A 353 15.25 7.79 -24.47
C ARG A 353 16.15 8.84 -23.82
N ARG A 354 15.60 10.02 -23.52
CA ARG A 354 16.35 11.11 -22.89
C ARG A 354 16.69 10.81 -21.44
N VAL A 355 15.74 10.29 -20.67
CA VAL A 355 15.96 9.85 -19.28
C VAL A 355 17.11 8.82 -19.22
N HIS A 356 17.14 7.85 -20.14
CA HIS A 356 18.20 6.85 -20.21
C HIS A 356 19.58 7.43 -20.61
N GLN A 357 19.59 8.52 -21.37
CA GLN A 357 20.82 9.15 -21.87
C GLN A 357 21.41 10.18 -20.90
N GLU A 358 20.55 10.88 -20.17
CA GLU A 358 20.91 12.09 -19.41
C GLU A 358 20.84 11.87 -17.89
N THR A 359 20.25 10.77 -17.42
CA THR A 359 20.03 10.51 -15.99
C THR A 359 20.41 9.08 -15.59
N SER A 360 20.43 8.84 -14.29
CA SER A 360 20.54 7.52 -13.66
C SER A 360 19.21 6.94 -13.21
N ILE A 361 18.09 7.60 -13.55
CA ILE A 361 16.75 7.21 -13.12
C ILE A 361 16.41 5.85 -13.72
N PRO A 362 15.99 4.87 -12.90
CA PRO A 362 15.54 3.60 -13.43
C PRO A 362 14.21 3.80 -14.16
N ALA A 363 14.17 3.58 -15.46
CA ALA A 363 12.99 3.70 -16.29
C ALA A 363 12.94 2.59 -17.36
N PRO A 364 11.78 2.31 -17.97
CA PRO A 364 11.69 1.37 -19.09
C PRO A 364 12.61 1.79 -20.24
N GLU A 365 13.33 0.85 -20.84
CA GLU A 365 14.11 1.12 -22.05
C GLU A 365 13.15 1.09 -23.26
N PRO A 366 13.04 2.18 -24.03
CA PRO A 366 12.14 2.24 -25.17
C PRO A 366 12.77 1.50 -26.35
N LEU A 367 12.12 0.43 -26.82
CA LEU A 367 12.67 -0.45 -27.85
C LEU A 367 12.13 -0.12 -29.25
N ASP A 368 10.82 0.11 -29.35
CA ASP A 368 10.19 0.44 -30.62
C ASP A 368 8.90 1.24 -30.42
N VAL A 369 8.58 2.11 -31.37
CA VAL A 369 7.32 2.86 -31.42
C VAL A 369 6.74 2.82 -32.83
N ILE A 370 5.45 2.49 -32.92
CA ILE A 370 4.65 2.60 -34.13
C ILE A 370 3.51 3.55 -33.78
N ALA A 371 3.57 4.79 -34.27
CA ALA A 371 2.54 5.79 -34.04
C ALA A 371 1.69 5.89 -35.31
N GLN A 372 0.51 5.25 -35.30
CA GLN A 372 -0.47 5.24 -36.38
C GLN A 372 -1.87 5.23 -35.77
N ASP A 373 -2.39 6.41 -35.45
CA ASP A 373 -3.74 6.64 -34.90
C ASP A 373 -4.20 5.50 -33.96
N GLU A 374 -5.28 4.80 -34.29
CA GLU A 374 -5.87 3.73 -33.47
C GLU A 374 -5.00 2.46 -33.31
N ASN A 375 -3.98 2.28 -34.15
CA ASN A 375 -3.09 1.12 -34.16
C ASN A 375 -1.66 1.50 -33.71
N SER A 376 -1.59 2.31 -32.65
CA SER A 376 -0.30 2.74 -32.11
C SER A 376 0.24 1.78 -31.05
N TYR A 377 1.55 1.52 -31.07
CA TYR A 377 2.25 0.60 -30.18
C TYR A 377 3.53 1.24 -29.64
N LEU A 378 3.82 1.00 -28.37
CA LEU A 378 5.10 1.28 -27.74
C LEU A 378 5.60 0.01 -27.03
N LEU A 379 6.71 -0.52 -27.54
CA LEU A 379 7.40 -1.67 -26.96
C LEU A 379 8.56 -1.18 -26.09
N MET A 380 8.62 -1.66 -24.86
CA MET A 380 9.64 -1.28 -23.88
C MET A 380 10.07 -2.48 -23.02
N THR A 381 11.17 -2.34 -22.28
CA THR A 381 11.55 -3.32 -21.26
C THR A 381 10.66 -3.20 -20.02
N ARG A 382 10.45 -4.31 -19.32
CA ARG A 382 9.80 -4.34 -18.01
C ARG A 382 10.79 -3.87 -16.95
N VAL A 383 10.33 -2.98 -16.09
CA VAL A 383 11.03 -2.61 -14.85
C VAL A 383 10.51 -3.47 -13.68
N PRO A 384 11.38 -4.01 -12.81
CA PRO A 384 10.95 -4.79 -11.65
C PRO A 384 10.21 -3.94 -10.60
N GLY A 385 9.66 -4.60 -9.59
CA GLY A 385 8.91 -3.95 -8.53
C GLY A 385 7.40 -3.85 -8.80
N MET A 386 6.74 -3.15 -7.88
CA MET A 386 5.30 -2.89 -7.87
C MET A 386 5.02 -1.41 -7.58
N PRO A 387 3.86 -0.87 -8.01
CA PRO A 387 3.50 0.51 -7.73
C PRO A 387 3.49 0.83 -6.23
N LEU A 388 4.08 1.96 -5.85
CA LEU A 388 4.23 2.43 -4.47
C LEU A 388 2.89 2.47 -3.72
N TRP A 389 1.80 2.87 -4.39
CA TRP A 389 0.47 2.93 -3.77
C TRP A 389 -0.01 1.58 -3.20
N ARG A 390 0.43 0.44 -3.78
CA ARG A 390 0.03 -0.90 -3.32
C ARG A 390 0.76 -1.36 -2.05
N CYS A 391 1.92 -0.79 -1.74
CA CYS A 391 2.80 -1.31 -0.69
C CYS A 391 3.27 -0.26 0.31
N GLN A 392 2.76 0.98 0.24
CA GLN A 392 3.10 2.08 1.15
C GLN A 392 3.07 1.76 2.65
N GLU A 393 2.17 0.87 3.09
CA GLU A 393 2.08 0.44 4.48
C GLU A 393 3.25 -0.45 4.91
N LEU A 394 3.95 -1.09 3.98
CA LEU A 394 4.99 -2.09 4.26
C LEU A 394 6.37 -1.50 4.52
N PHE A 395 6.51 -0.19 4.42
CA PHE A 395 7.80 0.49 4.53
C PHE A 395 8.06 0.93 5.97
N SER A 396 9.26 0.66 6.47
CA SER A 396 9.73 1.33 7.70
C SER A 396 9.84 2.85 7.48
N ASP A 397 10.01 3.61 8.56
CA ASP A 397 10.33 5.05 8.46
C ASP A 397 11.65 5.28 7.74
N THR A 398 12.66 4.43 7.99
CA THR A 398 13.93 4.46 7.28
C THR A 398 13.77 4.18 5.80
N ASP A 399 12.99 3.17 5.40
CA ASP A 399 12.71 2.92 3.97
C ASP A 399 12.08 4.14 3.31
N CYS A 400 11.18 4.83 4.01
CA CYS A 400 10.54 6.05 3.50
C CYS A 400 11.53 7.20 3.33
N ASP A 401 12.39 7.45 4.31
CA ASP A 401 13.41 8.50 4.21
C ASP A 401 14.44 8.19 3.10
N GLU A 402 14.80 6.92 2.93
CA GLU A 402 15.66 6.46 1.84
C GLU A 402 15.02 6.66 0.47
N MET A 403 13.71 6.41 0.32
CA MET A 403 12.99 6.71 -0.92
C MET A 403 12.85 8.22 -1.17
N VAL A 404 12.64 9.03 -0.13
CA VAL A 404 12.66 10.49 -0.25
C VAL A 404 14.00 10.94 -0.84
N THR A 405 15.11 10.42 -0.31
CA THR A 405 16.45 10.72 -0.82
C THR A 405 16.62 10.32 -2.29
N GLN A 406 16.15 9.13 -2.69
CA GLN A 406 16.19 8.69 -4.09
C GLN A 406 15.35 9.57 -5.01
N LEU A 407 14.12 9.90 -4.61
CA LEU A 407 13.23 10.73 -5.41
C LEU A 407 13.75 12.17 -5.53
N LYS A 408 14.39 12.71 -4.48
CA LYS A 408 15.10 14.00 -4.56
C LYS A 408 16.20 13.98 -5.61
N ASP A 409 17.08 12.98 -5.54
CA ASP A 409 18.15 12.80 -6.52
C ASP A 409 17.59 12.69 -7.96
N TYR A 410 16.52 11.93 -8.16
CA TYR A 410 15.86 11.80 -9.45
C TYR A 410 15.23 13.11 -9.94
N VAL A 411 14.50 13.84 -9.09
CA VAL A 411 13.92 15.13 -9.46
C VAL A 411 15.02 16.16 -9.79
N ALA A 412 16.13 16.17 -9.04
CA ALA A 412 17.28 17.03 -9.35
C ALA A 412 17.86 16.72 -10.74
N GLN A 413 18.08 15.43 -11.04
CA GLN A 413 18.57 15.00 -12.36
C GLN A 413 17.62 15.39 -13.49
N LEU A 414 16.30 15.25 -13.30
CA LEU A 414 15.33 15.71 -14.29
C LEU A 414 15.44 17.22 -14.52
N ARG A 415 15.51 18.01 -13.45
CA ARG A 415 15.58 19.47 -13.57
C ARG A 415 16.86 19.98 -14.23
N ASP A 416 17.94 19.20 -14.14
CA ASP A 416 19.22 19.49 -14.78
C ASP A 416 19.28 19.09 -16.27
N MET A 417 18.30 18.33 -16.77
CA MET A 417 18.25 17.94 -18.19
C MET A 417 18.12 19.16 -19.10
N PRO A 418 19.05 19.39 -20.05
CA PRO A 418 19.03 20.58 -20.89
C PRO A 418 17.84 20.58 -21.84
N LYS A 419 17.24 21.75 -22.08
CA LYS A 419 16.26 21.92 -23.15
C LYS A 419 16.95 22.09 -24.50
N THR A 420 16.96 21.02 -25.29
CA THR A 420 17.61 20.97 -26.62
C THR A 420 16.64 21.11 -27.80
N VAL A 421 15.34 21.23 -27.51
CA VAL A 421 14.25 21.28 -28.50
C VAL A 421 13.53 22.63 -28.48
N ASN A 422 13.09 23.06 -29.66
CA ASN A 422 12.27 24.24 -29.91
C ASN A 422 12.64 25.47 -29.02
N PRO A 423 13.78 26.15 -29.28
CA PRO A 423 14.30 27.19 -28.38
C PRO A 423 13.38 28.41 -28.23
N GLU A 424 12.47 28.63 -29.18
CA GLU A 424 11.49 29.73 -29.16
C GLU A 424 10.32 29.47 -28.19
N MET A 425 10.06 28.20 -27.86
CA MET A 425 8.95 27.81 -26.99
C MET A 425 9.48 27.30 -25.66
N ALA A 426 9.33 28.07 -24.58
CA ALA A 426 9.79 27.68 -23.25
C ALA A 426 9.11 26.39 -22.75
N ILE A 427 7.80 26.27 -22.90
CA ILE A 427 7.00 25.14 -22.39
C ILE A 427 6.50 24.31 -23.57
N CYS A 428 6.90 23.04 -23.60
CA CYS A 428 6.60 22.12 -24.69
C CYS A 428 6.82 20.67 -24.26
N ASN A 429 6.34 19.70 -25.04
CA ASN A 429 6.62 18.29 -24.80
C ASN A 429 8.10 17.96 -25.10
N THR A 430 8.50 16.70 -24.92
CA THR A 430 9.90 16.30 -25.10
C THR A 430 10.43 16.44 -26.55
N LEU A 431 9.53 16.57 -27.53
CA LEU A 431 9.83 16.78 -28.94
C LEU A 431 9.80 18.26 -29.35
N GLY A 432 9.45 19.17 -28.43
CA GLY A 432 9.28 20.59 -28.74
C GLY A 432 7.90 20.95 -29.29
N GLU A 433 6.93 20.03 -29.21
CA GLU A 433 5.56 20.18 -29.72
C GLU A 433 4.58 20.46 -28.56
N ALA A 434 3.27 20.42 -28.84
CA ALA A 434 2.23 20.61 -27.85
C ALA A 434 2.31 19.57 -26.72
N CYS A 435 2.07 20.03 -25.49
CA CYS A 435 1.93 19.19 -24.31
C CYS A 435 0.58 18.49 -24.30
N ARG A 436 0.49 17.38 -23.57
CA ARG A 436 -0.78 16.76 -23.16
C ARG A 436 -0.73 16.50 -21.67
N ASP A 437 -1.76 16.93 -20.95
CA ASP A 437 -1.85 16.75 -19.51
C ASP A 437 -3.28 16.33 -19.15
N HIS A 438 -3.42 15.18 -18.47
CA HIS A 438 -4.72 14.63 -18.07
C HIS A 438 -5.58 15.57 -17.21
N ARG A 439 -4.98 16.60 -16.62
CA ARG A 439 -5.69 17.60 -15.84
C ARG A 439 -6.22 18.78 -16.67
N ILE A 440 -5.66 19.03 -17.85
CA ILE A 440 -5.99 20.22 -18.64
C ILE A 440 -6.79 19.78 -19.86
N ARG A 441 -7.98 20.37 -20.04
CA ARG A 441 -8.82 20.21 -21.26
C ARG A 441 -8.98 18.76 -21.71
N SER A 442 -9.25 17.84 -20.78
CA SER A 442 -9.47 16.41 -21.09
C SER A 442 -8.33 15.75 -21.89
N SER A 443 -7.07 16.14 -21.62
CA SER A 443 -5.86 15.63 -22.30
C SER A 443 -5.70 16.07 -23.76
N ASP A 444 -6.45 17.08 -24.21
CA ASP A 444 -6.25 17.70 -25.51
C ASP A 444 -4.87 18.37 -25.61
N PRO A 445 -4.27 18.46 -26.81
CA PRO A 445 -3.01 19.17 -27.00
C PRO A 445 -3.09 20.63 -26.54
N ILE A 446 -2.10 21.07 -25.78
CA ILE A 446 -1.95 22.46 -25.33
C ILE A 446 -0.57 23.00 -25.68
N GLY A 447 -0.50 24.23 -26.18
CA GLY A 447 0.76 24.85 -26.59
C GLY A 447 1.30 24.29 -27.91
N PRO A 448 2.63 24.31 -28.14
CA PRO A 448 3.68 24.76 -27.22
C PRO A 448 3.57 26.26 -26.89
N PHE A 449 4.22 26.71 -25.82
CA PHE A 449 4.11 28.08 -25.32
C PHE A 449 5.45 28.80 -25.30
N VAL A 450 5.43 30.07 -25.72
CA VAL A 450 6.61 30.96 -25.71
C VAL A 450 7.15 31.17 -24.29
N ASP A 451 6.27 31.27 -23.29
CA ASP A 451 6.61 31.52 -21.89
C ASP A 451 5.55 30.93 -20.93
N GLU A 452 5.82 31.06 -19.62
CA GLU A 452 4.90 30.66 -18.57
C GLU A 452 3.59 31.46 -18.58
N ALA A 453 3.63 32.72 -19.01
CA ALA A 453 2.45 33.56 -19.05
C ALA A 453 1.41 33.04 -20.06
N ALA A 454 1.86 32.62 -21.24
CA ALA A 454 1.02 31.99 -22.25
C ALA A 454 0.49 30.62 -21.78
N PHE A 455 1.33 29.80 -21.15
CA PHE A 455 0.89 28.52 -20.57
C PHE A 455 -0.20 28.72 -19.50
N SER A 456 -0.04 29.74 -18.66
CA SER A 456 -0.95 30.01 -17.55
C SER A 456 -2.36 30.41 -17.99
N GLN A 457 -2.54 30.87 -19.23
CA GLN A 457 -3.87 31.11 -19.81
C GLN A 457 -4.65 29.81 -20.04
N CYS A 458 -4.00 28.64 -20.00
CA CYS A 458 -4.65 27.33 -20.12
C CYS A 458 -5.07 26.73 -18.77
N VAL A 459 -4.77 27.38 -17.65
CA VAL A 459 -5.14 26.93 -16.29
C VAL A 459 -5.95 28.00 -15.57
N ARG A 460 -6.74 27.60 -14.57
CA ARG A 460 -7.57 28.53 -13.79
C ARG A 460 -6.71 29.51 -12.99
N PHE A 461 -7.29 30.69 -12.76
CA PHE A 461 -6.67 31.81 -12.05
C PHE A 461 -5.35 32.24 -12.72
N SER A 462 -5.39 32.41 -14.04
CA SER A 462 -4.24 32.72 -14.92
C SER A 462 -3.46 33.98 -14.52
N ASP A 463 -4.12 34.91 -13.82
CA ASP A 463 -3.61 36.22 -13.44
C ASP A 463 -3.02 36.25 -12.02
N GLU A 464 -3.09 35.16 -11.27
CA GLU A 464 -2.48 35.05 -9.94
C GLU A 464 -0.95 35.17 -10.03
N PRO A 465 -0.30 35.94 -9.12
CA PRO A 465 1.16 36.08 -9.13
C PRO A 465 1.93 34.77 -9.02
N SER A 466 1.37 33.75 -8.35
CA SER A 466 1.92 32.39 -8.24
C SER A 466 1.83 31.57 -9.54
N ARG A 467 1.44 32.17 -10.66
CA ARG A 467 1.46 31.55 -12.00
C ARG A 467 2.59 32.10 -12.86
N ARG A 468 3.58 32.78 -12.28
CA ARG A 468 4.64 33.48 -13.00
C ARG A 468 5.97 33.40 -12.25
N GLY A 469 7.06 33.51 -13.01
CA GLY A 469 8.42 33.68 -12.46
C GLY A 469 9.12 32.38 -12.13
N HIS A 470 8.59 31.24 -12.56
CA HIS A 470 9.19 29.94 -12.31
C HIS A 470 10.24 29.59 -13.36
N LYS A 471 11.21 28.76 -12.95
CA LYS A 471 12.09 28.11 -13.91
C LYS A 471 11.31 27.08 -14.71
N ILE A 472 11.59 27.00 -16.01
CA ILE A 472 11.06 25.94 -16.86
C ILE A 472 12.08 24.81 -16.94
N VAL A 473 11.66 23.63 -16.49
CA VAL A 473 12.53 22.45 -16.27
C VAL A 473 11.89 21.22 -16.90
N PHE A 474 12.69 20.17 -17.15
CA PHE A 474 12.12 18.89 -17.58
C PHE A 474 11.39 18.25 -16.39
N THR A 475 10.12 17.87 -16.60
CA THR A 475 9.26 17.25 -15.59
C THR A 475 8.70 15.94 -16.13
N HIS A 476 8.40 15.01 -15.22
CA HIS A 476 7.63 13.82 -15.58
C HIS A 476 6.19 14.19 -15.94
N ALA A 477 5.67 15.22 -15.27
CA ALA A 477 4.29 15.67 -15.33
C ALA A 477 3.30 14.55 -15.07
N ASP A 478 3.62 13.51 -14.30
CA ASP A 478 2.66 12.58 -13.69
C ASP A 478 3.35 11.70 -12.61
N LEU A 479 4.24 12.31 -11.82
CA LEU A 479 5.05 11.62 -10.82
C LEU A 479 4.23 11.30 -9.56
N ASN A 480 3.29 10.36 -9.69
CA ASN A 480 2.38 9.94 -8.63
C ASN A 480 2.68 8.47 -8.18
N PRO A 481 2.09 7.95 -7.08
CA PRO A 481 2.48 6.67 -6.51
C PRO A 481 2.05 5.46 -7.36
N ARG A 482 1.27 5.65 -8.44
CA ARG A 482 0.99 4.65 -9.47
C ARG A 482 2.19 4.42 -10.40
N ASN A 483 2.99 5.46 -10.59
CA ASN A 483 4.06 5.52 -11.58
C ASN A 483 5.46 5.33 -10.96
N ILE A 484 5.53 5.26 -9.62
CA ILE A 484 6.75 4.93 -8.88
C ILE A 484 6.71 3.44 -8.52
N LEU A 485 7.63 2.65 -9.08
CA LEU A 485 7.79 1.23 -8.77
C LEU A 485 8.83 1.05 -7.67
N VAL A 486 8.53 0.18 -6.71
CA VAL A 486 9.40 -0.16 -5.60
C VAL A 486 9.53 -1.68 -5.44
N ASP A 487 10.66 -2.11 -4.90
CA ASP A 487 10.88 -3.51 -4.57
C ASP A 487 11.80 -3.65 -3.34
N LYS A 488 11.79 -4.83 -2.73
CA LYS A 488 12.78 -5.19 -1.71
C LYS A 488 14.10 -5.52 -2.37
N VAL A 489 15.16 -4.86 -1.92
CA VAL A 489 16.54 -5.11 -2.36
C VAL A 489 17.42 -5.52 -1.19
N ALA A 490 18.45 -6.31 -1.47
CA ALA A 490 19.51 -6.57 -0.51
C ALA A 490 20.36 -5.29 -0.33
N LEU A 491 20.58 -4.90 0.92
CA LEU A 491 21.40 -3.75 1.30
C LEU A 491 22.84 -4.19 1.60
N PRO A 492 23.84 -3.28 1.50
CA PRO A 492 25.25 -3.62 1.70
C PRO A 492 25.59 -4.20 3.09
N ASN A 493 24.77 -3.88 4.10
CA ASN A 493 24.89 -4.38 5.46
C ASN A 493 24.33 -5.80 5.65
N GLY A 494 23.87 -6.47 4.58
CA GLY A 494 23.27 -7.80 4.60
C GLY A 494 21.79 -7.84 4.99
N SER A 495 21.16 -6.70 5.30
CA SER A 495 19.72 -6.62 5.50
C SER A 495 18.98 -6.45 4.17
N SER A 496 17.65 -6.51 4.17
CA SER A 496 16.83 -6.10 3.03
C SER A 496 16.11 -4.78 3.35
N GLY A 497 15.84 -3.96 2.34
CA GLY A 497 15.08 -2.72 2.46
C GLY A 497 14.34 -2.40 1.17
N TRP A 498 13.43 -1.44 1.21
CA TRP A 498 12.68 -1.02 0.03
C TRP A 498 13.40 0.10 -0.71
N ARG A 499 13.41 0.02 -2.05
CA ARG A 499 13.99 1.06 -2.92
C ARG A 499 13.07 1.34 -4.11
N VAL A 500 13.17 2.55 -4.65
CA VAL A 500 12.64 2.86 -5.97
C VAL A 500 13.42 2.05 -7.00
N THR A 501 12.69 1.24 -7.76
CA THR A 501 13.24 0.35 -8.80
C THR A 501 12.83 0.79 -10.20
N GLY A 502 11.90 1.74 -10.32
CA GLY A 502 11.41 2.24 -11.60
C GLY A 502 10.57 3.49 -11.48
N ILE A 503 10.65 4.37 -12.46
CA ILE A 503 9.65 5.39 -12.77
C ILE A 503 9.10 5.08 -14.17
N VAL A 504 7.78 4.96 -14.29
CA VAL A 504 7.08 4.55 -15.51
C VAL A 504 6.04 5.60 -15.91
N ASP A 505 5.47 5.45 -17.11
CA ASP A 505 4.38 6.31 -17.62
C ASP A 505 4.80 7.74 -17.98
N TRP A 506 5.80 7.87 -18.84
CA TRP A 506 6.43 9.15 -19.22
C TRP A 506 5.69 9.89 -20.35
N GLU A 507 4.45 9.53 -20.65
CA GLU A 507 3.71 10.03 -21.81
C GLU A 507 3.37 11.52 -21.76
N THR A 508 3.30 12.09 -20.55
CA THR A 508 3.03 13.52 -20.30
C THR A 508 4.31 14.36 -20.12
N ALA A 509 5.47 13.72 -20.10
CA ALA A 509 6.74 14.37 -19.79
C ALA A 509 7.04 15.52 -20.78
N GLY A 510 7.73 16.55 -20.29
CA GLY A 510 8.01 17.74 -21.07
C GLY A 510 8.67 18.83 -20.24
N TYR A 511 8.69 20.04 -20.78
CA TYR A 511 9.23 21.23 -20.15
C TYR A 511 8.10 22.05 -19.56
N TYR A 512 8.06 22.16 -18.23
CA TYR A 512 7.00 22.83 -17.48
C TYR A 512 7.59 23.69 -16.35
N PRO A 513 6.79 24.60 -15.75
CA PRO A 513 7.18 25.30 -14.53
C PRO A 513 7.63 24.32 -13.43
N GLU A 514 8.66 24.68 -12.66
CA GLU A 514 9.30 23.79 -11.70
C GLU A 514 8.37 23.25 -10.58
N TYR A 515 7.26 23.93 -10.29
CA TYR A 515 6.25 23.44 -9.35
C TYR A 515 5.37 22.29 -9.89
N TRP A 516 5.41 22.01 -11.21
CA TRP A 516 4.40 21.19 -11.88
C TRP A 516 4.34 19.74 -11.36
N ASP A 517 5.48 19.07 -11.19
CA ASP A 517 5.52 17.71 -10.63
C ASP A 517 5.03 17.69 -9.17
N TYR A 518 5.29 18.75 -8.39
CA TYR A 518 4.85 18.86 -7.00
C TYR A 518 3.32 18.96 -6.90
N THR A 519 2.71 19.92 -7.60
CA THR A 519 1.26 20.12 -7.51
C THR A 519 0.51 18.97 -8.17
N LYS A 520 1.05 18.39 -9.25
CA LYS A 520 0.44 17.23 -9.91
C LYS A 520 0.50 15.95 -9.07
N ALA A 521 1.59 15.71 -8.34
CA ALA A 521 1.66 14.60 -7.37
C ALA A 521 0.59 14.70 -6.27
N LEU A 522 0.04 15.90 -6.03
CA LEU A 522 -0.97 16.22 -5.02
C LEU A 522 -2.40 16.41 -5.58
N PHE A 523 -2.59 16.48 -6.91
CA PHE A 523 -3.88 16.73 -7.58
C PHE A 523 -5.00 15.75 -7.19
N GLU A 524 -4.65 14.51 -6.87
CA GLU A 524 -5.57 13.50 -6.34
C GLU A 524 -5.20 13.07 -4.92
N GLY A 525 -4.67 13.99 -4.11
CA GLY A 525 -4.14 13.70 -2.78
C GLY A 525 -5.12 12.98 -1.86
N PHE A 526 -6.43 13.20 -2.03
CA PHE A 526 -7.50 12.51 -1.30
C PHE A 526 -7.55 10.99 -1.54
N ARG A 527 -6.98 10.50 -2.65
CA ARG A 527 -6.86 9.05 -2.95
C ARG A 527 -5.69 8.40 -2.23
N TRP A 528 -4.72 9.20 -1.77
CA TRP A 528 -3.45 8.72 -1.23
C TRP A 528 -3.40 8.83 0.28
N ARG A 529 -2.58 7.99 0.92
CA ARG A 529 -2.42 8.04 2.38
C ARG A 529 -1.63 9.29 2.78
N PRO A 530 -1.87 9.85 3.98
CA PRO A 530 -1.09 10.99 4.49
C PRO A 530 0.42 10.78 4.46
N ARG A 531 0.89 9.54 4.64
CA ARG A 531 2.32 9.18 4.58
C ARG A 531 2.94 9.48 3.22
N TYR A 532 2.24 9.20 2.12
CA TYR A 532 2.68 9.55 0.78
C TYR A 532 2.69 11.08 0.55
N LEU A 533 1.65 11.79 1.00
CA LEU A 533 1.60 13.25 0.88
C LEU A 533 2.78 13.91 1.62
N LYS A 534 3.09 13.44 2.84
CA LYS A 534 4.29 13.87 3.59
C LYS A 534 5.59 13.57 2.82
N MET A 535 5.68 12.42 2.15
CA MET A 535 6.83 12.09 1.29
C MET A 535 6.98 13.09 0.14
N VAL A 536 5.90 13.43 -0.58
CA VAL A 536 5.93 14.43 -1.65
C VAL A 536 6.41 15.79 -1.13
N HIS A 537 5.85 16.28 -0.02
CA HIS A 537 6.32 17.53 0.58
C HIS A 537 7.81 17.48 0.93
N LYS A 538 8.30 16.38 1.54
CA LYS A 538 9.72 16.20 1.86
C LYS A 538 10.61 16.19 0.62
N VAL A 539 10.18 15.56 -0.47
CA VAL A 539 10.92 15.52 -1.74
C VAL A 539 11.07 16.93 -2.32
N PHE A 540 9.97 17.69 -2.39
CA PHE A 540 9.98 18.98 -3.06
C PHE A 540 10.49 20.16 -2.23
N ALA A 541 10.52 20.04 -0.89
CA ALA A 541 10.94 21.11 0.02
C ALA A 541 12.37 21.63 -0.21
N GLU A 542 13.25 20.83 -0.82
CA GLU A 542 14.63 21.25 -1.12
C GLU A 542 14.73 22.13 -2.37
N PHE A 543 13.70 22.09 -3.24
CA PHE A 543 13.73 22.79 -4.51
C PHE A 543 13.02 24.15 -4.49
N GLY A 544 12.21 24.42 -3.47
CA GLY A 544 11.47 25.67 -3.32
C GLY A 544 10.26 25.54 -2.40
N ASP A 545 9.72 26.69 -2.00
CA ASP A 545 8.42 26.77 -1.36
C ASP A 545 7.34 26.96 -2.44
N TYR A 546 6.58 25.89 -2.69
CA TYR A 546 5.49 25.88 -3.67
C TYR A 546 4.10 25.95 -3.01
N SER A 547 4.01 26.47 -1.78
CA SER A 547 2.75 26.53 -1.03
C SER A 547 1.70 27.42 -1.70
N ARG A 548 2.12 28.52 -2.32
CA ARG A 548 1.23 29.43 -3.05
C ARG A 548 0.69 28.80 -4.32
N GLU A 549 1.55 28.11 -5.07
CA GLU A 549 1.18 27.39 -6.28
C GLU A 549 0.17 26.30 -5.92
N LEU A 550 0.45 25.50 -4.87
CA LEU A 550 -0.46 24.47 -4.38
C LEU A 550 -1.81 25.02 -3.91
N ASP A 551 -1.85 26.19 -3.26
CA ASP A 551 -3.10 26.86 -2.87
C ASP A 551 -3.96 27.18 -4.10
N VAL A 552 -3.38 27.85 -5.10
CA VAL A 552 -4.10 28.20 -6.35
C VAL A 552 -4.60 26.95 -7.05
N GLU A 553 -3.78 25.90 -7.06
CA GLU A 553 -4.12 24.63 -7.68
C GLU A 553 -5.25 23.92 -6.94
N THR A 554 -5.22 23.90 -5.61
CA THR A 554 -6.27 23.32 -4.77
C THR A 554 -7.59 24.04 -4.99
N ARG A 555 -7.59 25.37 -4.97
CA ARG A 555 -8.78 26.19 -5.31
C ARG A 555 -9.29 25.87 -6.73
N ALA A 556 -8.38 25.64 -7.67
CA ALA A 556 -8.76 25.31 -9.05
C ALA A 556 -9.43 23.93 -9.12
N TRP A 557 -8.93 22.93 -8.38
CA TRP A 557 -9.50 21.57 -8.34
C TRP A 557 -10.89 21.56 -7.69
N GLU A 558 -11.06 22.31 -6.61
CA GLU A 558 -12.33 22.42 -5.89
C GLU A 558 -13.42 23.11 -6.74
N SER A 559 -13.02 23.95 -7.69
CA SER A 559 -13.95 24.64 -8.60
C SER A 559 -14.47 23.77 -9.76
N GLY A 560 -14.04 22.51 -9.88
CA GLY A 560 -14.53 21.52 -10.86
C GLY A 560 -13.84 21.55 -12.25
N ASP A 561 -14.22 20.62 -13.15
CA ASP A 561 -13.57 20.44 -14.47
C ASP A 561 -14.04 21.40 -15.57
N ALA A 562 -14.97 22.31 -15.29
CA ALA A 562 -15.50 23.25 -16.29
C ALA A 562 -14.61 24.48 -16.42
N VAL A 563 -13.64 24.46 -17.35
CA VAL A 563 -12.94 25.67 -17.82
C VAL A 563 -13.92 26.80 -18.06
#